data_AF-R9AH29-F1
#
_entry.id   AF-R9AH29-F1
#
_cell.length_a   1.000
_cell.length_b   1.000
_cell.length_c   1.000
_cell.angle_alpha   90.00
_cell.angle_beta   90.00
_cell.angle_gamma   90.00
#
_symmetry.space_group_name_H-M   'P 1'
#
loop_
_entity.id
_entity.type
_entity.pdbx_description
1 polymer ?
#
loop_
_entity_poly.entity_id
_entity_poly.type
_entity_poly.pdbx_seq_one_letter_code
_entity_poly.pdbx_strand_id
1 'polypeptide(L)'
;MELDLNSDEEEIASVVRDAIKIHGHVTRLINNAGYVMIACMEEMSISQAKHLMDTNYWGAISLTNAFLPHFQGPSFEALKMETEHFGLNVMLIEPGGFRTSILEEQVSSRQRNPISDYDSISGALYRMLKTQIEIFFGDPKVGCMRIIALLTNTGLAKQIGNGEVPTRVALGSRSYENTIKKGEELIDNATKWKEFSFSTDYKN
;
A
#
# COMPACT_ATOMS: atom_id res chain seq x y z
N MET A 1 11.62 11.37 -17.46
CA MET A 1 10.23 11.83 -17.36
C MET A 1 9.98 12.12 -15.89
N GLU A 2 9.39 13.25 -15.58
CA GLU A 2 8.95 13.62 -14.23
C GLU A 2 7.43 13.36 -14.14
N LEU A 3 6.94 12.96 -12.98
CA LEU A 3 5.52 12.66 -12.75
C LEU A 3 5.17 13.05 -11.31
N ASP A 4 4.26 14.01 -11.15
CA ASP A 4 3.59 14.27 -9.87
C ASP A 4 2.22 13.60 -9.90
N LEU A 5 1.94 12.79 -8.87
CA LEU A 5 0.67 12.10 -8.72
C LEU A 5 -0.47 13.00 -8.24
N ASN A 6 -0.16 14.24 -7.84
CA ASN A 6 -1.16 15.25 -7.53
C ASN A 6 -1.52 16.13 -8.74
N SER A 7 -0.87 15.93 -9.90
CA SER A 7 -1.26 16.59 -11.15
C SER A 7 -2.62 16.10 -11.65
N ASP A 8 -3.21 16.83 -12.60
CA ASP A 8 -4.47 16.41 -13.21
C ASP A 8 -4.32 15.11 -14.04
N GLU A 9 -5.46 14.47 -14.32
CA GLU A 9 -5.51 13.17 -14.98
C GLU A 9 -4.91 13.21 -16.40
N GLU A 10 -4.99 14.34 -17.10
CA GLU A 10 -4.47 14.46 -18.47
C GLU A 10 -2.94 14.59 -18.48
N GLU A 11 -2.37 15.30 -17.50
CA GLU A 11 -0.92 15.35 -17.32
C GLU A 11 -0.35 13.96 -17.03
N ILE A 12 -0.97 13.22 -16.10
CA ILE A 12 -0.62 11.83 -15.79
C ILE A 12 -0.73 10.96 -17.05
N ALA A 13 -1.84 11.06 -17.78
CA ALA A 13 -2.05 10.32 -19.03
C ALA A 13 -1.01 10.68 -20.11
N SER A 14 -0.59 11.94 -20.19
CA SER A 14 0.45 12.39 -21.11
C SER A 14 1.79 11.73 -20.82
N VAL A 15 2.20 11.69 -19.54
CA VAL A 15 3.43 11.00 -19.13
C VAL A 15 3.35 9.50 -19.44
N VAL A 16 2.20 8.87 -19.22
CA VAL A 16 1.98 7.45 -19.58
C VAL A 16 2.13 7.22 -21.09
N ARG A 17 1.52 8.06 -21.93
CA ARG A 17 1.66 7.98 -23.39
C ARG A 17 3.13 8.13 -23.82
N ASP A 18 3.87 9.04 -23.20
CA ASP A 18 5.30 9.22 -23.51
C ASP A 18 6.15 8.03 -23.06
N ALA A 19 5.86 7.44 -21.90
CA ALA A 19 6.49 6.20 -21.45
C ALA A 19 6.29 5.06 -22.46
N ILE A 20 5.07 4.93 -22.99
CA ILE A 20 4.73 3.90 -23.98
C ILE A 20 5.38 4.18 -25.32
N LYS A 21 5.46 5.42 -25.79
CA LYS A 21 6.20 5.77 -27.01
C LYS A 21 7.67 5.37 -26.92
N ILE A 22 8.28 5.51 -25.74
CA ILE A 22 9.70 5.18 -25.51
C ILE A 22 9.91 3.67 -25.43
N HIS A 23 9.06 2.96 -24.69
CA HIS A 23 9.29 1.53 -24.36
C HIS A 23 8.48 0.56 -25.25
N GLY A 24 7.59 1.07 -26.10
CA GLY A 24 6.67 0.33 -26.97
C GLY A 24 5.49 -0.29 -26.22
N HIS A 25 5.74 -0.88 -25.05
CA HIS A 25 4.73 -1.48 -24.19
C HIS A 25 5.18 -1.47 -22.72
N VAL A 26 4.20 -1.51 -21.81
CA VAL A 26 4.43 -1.70 -20.37
C VAL A 26 3.60 -2.91 -19.95
N THR A 27 4.22 -3.83 -19.19
CA THR A 27 3.57 -5.06 -18.71
C THR A 27 3.34 -5.07 -17.21
N ARG A 28 3.94 -4.10 -16.50
CA ARG A 28 3.92 -4.03 -15.04
C ARG A 28 3.87 -2.58 -14.60
N LEU A 29 2.90 -2.28 -13.74
CA LEU A 29 2.80 -1.03 -13.01
C LEU A 29 3.08 -1.30 -11.53
N ILE A 30 3.86 -0.43 -10.90
CA ILE A 30 4.08 -0.43 -9.45
C ILE A 30 3.72 0.96 -8.95
N ASN A 31 2.58 1.08 -8.27
CA ASN A 31 2.19 2.31 -7.58
C ASN A 31 2.98 2.44 -6.26
N ASN A 32 4.22 2.94 -6.35
CA ASN A 32 5.11 3.09 -5.19
C ASN A 32 5.16 4.52 -4.65
N ALA A 33 4.80 5.53 -5.44
CA ALA A 33 4.84 6.91 -4.99
C ALA A 33 3.83 7.11 -3.85
N GLY A 34 4.31 7.67 -2.75
CA GLY A 34 3.51 7.87 -1.56
C GLY A 34 4.35 8.38 -0.40
N TYR A 35 3.65 8.84 0.62
CA TYR A 35 4.27 9.31 1.85
C TYR A 35 3.42 8.94 3.05
N VAL A 36 4.03 8.98 4.23
CA VAL A 36 3.36 8.76 5.50
C VAL A 36 3.17 10.07 6.25
N MET A 37 2.07 10.16 6.97
CA MET A 37 1.87 11.17 8.00
C MET A 37 1.54 10.44 9.30
N ILE A 38 2.28 10.75 10.36
CA ILE A 38 2.14 10.09 11.66
C ILE A 38 1.64 11.12 12.66
N ALA A 39 0.38 11.01 13.00
CA ALA A 39 -0.33 11.88 13.92
C ALA A 39 -1.57 11.15 14.46
N CYS A 40 -2.07 11.55 15.62
CA CYS A 40 -3.43 11.17 16.00
C CYS A 40 -4.45 11.83 15.04
N MET A 41 -5.63 11.23 14.92
CA MET A 41 -6.69 11.72 14.00
C MET A 41 -7.01 13.20 14.22
N GLU A 42 -7.11 13.65 15.48
CA GLU A 42 -7.39 15.05 15.83
C GLU A 42 -6.18 16.00 15.63
N GLU A 43 -4.96 15.46 15.52
CA GLU A 43 -3.75 16.24 15.29
C GLU A 43 -3.49 16.51 13.80
N MET A 44 -4.33 15.96 12.92
CA MET A 44 -4.25 16.11 11.46
C MET A 44 -5.36 17.04 10.96
N SER A 45 -4.98 18.10 10.26
CA SER A 45 -5.97 18.93 9.57
C SER A 45 -6.60 18.18 8.39
N ILE A 46 -7.83 18.54 8.03
CA ILE A 46 -8.52 17.95 6.88
C ILE A 46 -7.75 18.18 5.56
N SER A 47 -7.08 19.33 5.40
CA SER A 47 -6.26 19.60 4.21
C SER A 47 -5.06 18.67 4.12
N GLN A 48 -4.40 18.38 5.25
CA GLN A 48 -3.31 17.41 5.32
C GLN A 48 -3.78 16.00 5.01
N ALA A 49 -4.94 15.60 5.56
CA ALA A 49 -5.55 14.30 5.28
C ALA A 49 -5.92 14.16 3.80
N LYS A 50 -6.53 15.18 3.20
CA LYS A 50 -6.85 15.21 1.76
C LYS A 50 -5.59 15.09 0.92
N HIS A 51 -4.57 15.89 1.20
CA HIS A 51 -3.32 15.85 0.45
C HIS A 51 -2.61 14.48 0.55
N LEU A 52 -2.74 13.79 1.70
CA LEU A 52 -2.23 12.41 1.86
C LEU A 52 -2.98 11.44 0.92
N MET A 53 -4.30 11.59 0.84
CA MET A 53 -5.14 10.80 -0.06
C MET A 53 -4.91 11.14 -1.52
N ASP A 54 -4.67 12.40 -1.87
CA ASP A 54 -4.39 12.84 -3.23
C ASP A 54 -3.19 12.08 -3.82
N THR A 55 -2.09 11.98 -3.05
CA THR A 55 -0.91 11.21 -3.51
C THR A 55 -1.10 9.70 -3.39
N ASN A 56 -1.47 9.20 -2.19
CA ASN A 56 -1.39 7.77 -1.90
C ASN A 56 -2.57 6.96 -2.47
N TYR A 57 -3.70 7.62 -2.74
CA TYR A 57 -4.94 6.96 -3.14
C TYR A 57 -5.40 7.42 -4.52
N TRP A 58 -5.75 8.71 -4.66
CA TRP A 58 -6.28 9.23 -5.92
C TRP A 58 -5.25 9.19 -7.03
N GLY A 59 -4.02 9.60 -6.78
CA GLY A 59 -2.93 9.53 -7.74
C GLY A 59 -2.59 8.11 -8.20
N ALA A 60 -2.65 7.13 -7.29
CA ALA A 60 -2.47 5.72 -7.65
C ALA A 60 -3.61 5.21 -8.54
N ILE A 61 -4.86 5.63 -8.27
CA ILE A 61 -6.01 5.32 -9.13
C ILE A 61 -5.84 5.97 -10.50
N SER A 62 -5.52 7.26 -10.56
CA SER A 62 -5.34 8.01 -11.80
C SER A 62 -4.22 7.43 -12.65
N LEU A 63 -3.06 7.14 -12.06
CA LEU A 63 -1.94 6.52 -12.77
C LEU A 63 -2.32 5.14 -13.31
N THR A 64 -3.00 4.35 -12.51
CA THR A 64 -3.42 3.03 -12.95
C THR A 64 -4.41 3.16 -14.11
N ASN A 65 -5.46 3.98 -13.96
CA ASN A 65 -6.45 4.28 -15.00
C ASN A 65 -5.80 4.74 -16.31
N ALA A 66 -4.74 5.55 -16.23
CA ALA A 66 -3.98 5.97 -17.40
C ALA A 66 -3.25 4.80 -18.09
N PHE A 67 -2.73 3.83 -17.34
CA PHE A 67 -2.08 2.62 -17.90
C PHE A 67 -3.07 1.56 -18.40
N LEU A 68 -4.30 1.51 -17.88
CA LEU A 68 -5.25 0.44 -18.21
C LEU A 68 -5.52 0.28 -19.70
N PRO A 69 -5.77 1.34 -20.50
CA PRO A 69 -5.98 1.21 -21.94
C PRO A 69 -4.78 0.63 -22.69
N HIS A 70 -3.61 0.62 -22.05
CA HIS A 70 -2.35 0.18 -22.62
C HIS A 70 -1.92 -1.21 -22.17
N PHE A 71 -2.55 -1.73 -21.11
CA PHE A 71 -2.48 -3.14 -20.78
C PHE A 71 -3.45 -3.91 -21.67
N GLN A 72 -2.99 -5.01 -22.26
CA GLN A 72 -3.88 -5.91 -22.96
C GLN A 72 -4.69 -6.68 -21.91
N GLY A 73 -5.82 -6.12 -21.46
CA GLY A 73 -6.72 -6.75 -20.46
C GLY A 73 -7.18 -5.79 -19.33
N PRO A 74 -8.47 -5.76 -18.94
CA PRO A 74 -9.04 -4.97 -17.83
C PRO A 74 -8.59 -5.31 -16.38
N SER A 75 -8.93 -4.44 -15.39
CA SER A 75 -8.07 -3.71 -14.38
C SER A 75 -8.50 -3.43 -12.90
N PHE A 76 -7.78 -3.81 -11.80
CA PHE A 76 -7.95 -3.51 -10.29
C PHE A 76 -8.28 -4.56 -9.14
N GLU A 77 -8.22 -4.16 -7.86
CA GLU A 77 -8.16 -5.03 -6.65
C GLU A 77 -9.52 -5.46 -6.05
N ALA A 78 -10.58 -4.65 -6.22
CA ALA A 78 -11.96 -5.15 -6.26
C ALA A 78 -12.17 -6.15 -7.41
N LEU A 79 -11.18 -6.24 -8.30
CA LEU A 79 -11.29 -6.95 -9.53
C LEU A 79 -10.26 -8.03 -9.81
N LYS A 80 -9.60 -8.57 -8.78
CA LYS A 80 -9.20 -9.98 -8.93
C LYS A 80 -10.41 -10.83 -9.39
N MET A 81 -11.61 -10.57 -8.87
CA MET A 81 -12.84 -11.19 -9.36
C MET A 81 -13.29 -10.66 -10.75
N GLU A 82 -13.38 -9.35 -10.98
CA GLU A 82 -13.89 -8.84 -12.27
C GLU A 82 -12.87 -9.01 -13.43
N THR A 83 -11.59 -9.28 -13.14
CA THR A 83 -10.53 -9.34 -14.18
C THR A 83 -9.53 -10.46 -14.10
N GLU A 84 -9.80 -11.45 -13.25
CA GLU A 84 -9.29 -12.80 -13.48
C GLU A 84 -9.50 -13.20 -14.94
N HIS A 85 -10.67 -12.90 -15.49
CA HIS A 85 -11.05 -13.23 -16.86
C HIS A 85 -10.19 -12.52 -17.93
N PHE A 86 -9.55 -11.41 -17.58
CA PHE A 86 -8.67 -10.67 -18.48
C PHE A 86 -7.19 -10.95 -18.23
N GLY A 87 -6.86 -11.87 -17.31
CA GLY A 87 -5.51 -12.35 -17.07
C GLY A 87 -4.60 -11.35 -16.34
N LEU A 88 -5.14 -10.31 -15.71
CA LEU A 88 -4.35 -9.39 -14.89
C LEU A 88 -4.15 -9.94 -13.47
N ASN A 89 -2.92 -9.81 -12.98
CA ASN A 89 -2.58 -10.11 -11.60
C ASN A 89 -2.42 -8.81 -10.81
N VAL A 90 -3.25 -8.61 -9.80
CA VAL A 90 -3.17 -7.49 -8.85
C VAL A 90 -2.65 -8.01 -7.51
N MET A 91 -1.69 -7.30 -6.93
CA MET A 91 -1.04 -7.67 -5.68
C MET A 91 -0.83 -6.44 -4.80
N LEU A 92 -1.28 -6.55 -3.55
CA LEU A 92 -0.90 -5.66 -2.47
C LEU A 92 0.38 -6.15 -1.81
N ILE A 93 1.37 -5.26 -1.72
CA ILE A 93 2.64 -5.52 -1.03
C ILE A 93 2.63 -4.74 0.28
N GLU A 94 2.83 -5.44 1.39
CA GLU A 94 2.84 -4.87 2.74
C GLU A 94 4.23 -4.90 3.36
N PRO A 95 5.06 -3.89 3.07
CA PRO A 95 6.36 -3.78 3.68
C PRO A 95 6.23 -3.52 5.19
N GLY A 96 7.06 -4.20 5.98
CA GLY A 96 7.42 -3.74 7.32
C GLY A 96 8.37 -2.54 7.26
N GLY A 97 9.04 -2.22 8.36
CA GLY A 97 10.05 -1.16 8.32
C GLY A 97 11.27 -1.57 7.51
N PHE A 98 11.49 -0.89 6.38
CA PHE A 98 12.72 -0.96 5.58
C PHE A 98 13.57 0.28 5.80
N ARG A 99 14.90 0.10 5.86
CA ARG A 99 15.87 1.20 6.04
C ARG A 99 15.87 2.13 4.82
N THR A 100 15.05 3.17 4.86
CA THR A 100 14.92 4.20 3.82
C THR A 100 14.91 5.60 4.47
N SER A 101 15.38 6.62 3.75
CA SER A 101 15.36 8.02 4.25
C SER A 101 13.96 8.63 4.30
N ILE A 102 12.99 8.00 3.64
CA ILE A 102 11.61 8.49 3.49
C ILE A 102 10.96 8.76 4.86
N LEU A 103 11.10 7.83 5.81
CA LEU A 103 10.47 8.00 7.12
C LEU A 103 11.11 9.15 7.90
N GLU A 104 12.43 9.31 7.84
CA GLU A 104 13.14 10.40 8.50
C GLU A 104 12.75 11.76 7.93
N GLU A 105 12.76 11.87 6.60
CA GLU A 105 12.42 13.08 5.88
C GLU A 105 10.97 13.50 6.15
N GLN A 106 10.04 12.55 6.17
CA GLN A 106 8.61 12.84 6.32
C GLN A 106 8.21 13.11 7.77
N VAL A 107 8.83 12.43 8.73
CA VAL A 107 8.69 12.73 10.17
C VAL A 107 9.29 14.10 10.52
N SER A 108 10.31 14.54 9.78
CA SER A 108 10.98 15.83 10.02
C SER A 108 10.35 17.01 9.28
N SER A 109 9.80 16.79 8.08
CA SER A 109 9.29 17.87 7.21
C SER A 109 7.82 18.21 7.42
N ARG A 110 7.01 17.31 7.98
CA ARG A 110 5.55 17.52 8.08
C ARG A 110 5.11 17.88 9.50
N GLN A 111 4.52 19.07 9.61
CA GLN A 111 4.06 19.63 10.88
C GLN A 111 2.75 18.99 11.32
N ARG A 112 2.75 18.29 12.47
CA ARG A 112 1.52 17.91 13.18
C ARG A 112 0.99 19.11 13.96
N ASN A 113 -0.31 19.11 14.28
CA ASN A 113 -0.91 20.03 15.23
C ASN A 113 -0.96 19.34 16.59
N PRO A 114 0.09 19.44 17.44
CA PRO A 114 0.15 18.66 18.67
C PRO A 114 -0.97 19.07 19.63
N ILE A 115 -1.61 18.08 20.23
CA ILE A 115 -2.61 18.25 21.27
C ILE A 115 -2.07 17.52 22.51
N SER A 116 -2.01 18.22 23.65
CA SER A 116 -1.37 17.72 24.89
C SER A 116 -1.88 16.35 25.31
N ASP A 117 -3.17 16.10 25.12
CA ASP A 117 -3.84 14.86 25.54
C ASP A 117 -3.31 13.63 24.78
N TYR A 118 -2.74 13.84 23.58
CA TYR A 118 -2.17 12.78 22.76
C TYR A 118 -0.66 12.59 22.96
N ASP A 119 0.04 13.41 23.76
CA ASP A 119 1.50 13.35 23.88
C ASP A 119 2.04 12.00 24.39
N SER A 120 1.24 11.29 25.18
CA SER A 120 1.57 9.95 25.68
C SER A 120 1.61 8.90 24.56
N ILE A 121 0.84 9.11 23.49
CA ILE A 121 0.71 8.17 22.37
C ILE A 121 1.46 8.71 21.15
N SER A 122 1.01 9.83 20.57
CA SER A 122 1.60 10.41 19.35
C SER A 122 3.01 10.90 19.60
N GLY A 123 3.25 11.56 20.75
CA GLY A 123 4.57 12.04 21.14
C GLY A 123 5.57 10.89 21.38
N ALA A 124 5.14 9.79 22.00
CA ALA A 124 5.98 8.62 22.21
C ALA A 124 6.33 7.91 20.89
N LEU A 125 5.32 7.71 20.02
CA LEU A 125 5.51 7.16 18.69
C LEU A 125 6.49 8.02 17.86
N TYR A 126 6.31 9.34 17.88
CA TYR A 126 7.20 10.28 17.17
C TYR A 126 8.65 10.17 17.66
N ARG A 127 8.86 10.08 18.98
CA ARG A 127 10.21 9.88 19.56
C ARG A 127 10.83 8.56 19.12
N MET A 128 10.06 7.47 19.15
CA MET A 128 10.51 6.14 18.71
C MET A 128 10.92 6.13 17.23
N LEU A 129 10.18 6.83 16.37
CA LEU A 129 10.50 6.94 14.95
C LEU A 129 11.79 7.72 14.71
N LYS A 130 12.02 8.80 15.48
CA LYS A 130 13.26 9.60 15.40
C LYS A 130 14.50 8.86 15.88
N THR A 131 14.36 7.94 16.84
CA THR A 131 15.51 7.20 17.37
C THR A 131 15.91 6.01 16.50
N GLN A 132 15.14 5.66 15.45
CA GLN A 132 15.45 4.74 14.34
C GLN A 132 16.03 3.34 14.66
N ILE A 133 16.15 2.93 15.93
CA ILE A 133 16.98 1.76 16.28
C ILE A 133 16.24 0.41 16.21
N GLU A 134 14.89 0.37 16.23
CA GLU A 134 14.16 -0.91 16.42
C GLU A 134 13.03 -1.22 15.43
N ILE A 135 12.75 -0.35 14.45
CA ILE A 135 11.64 -0.56 13.49
C ILE A 135 12.07 -1.02 12.11
N PHE A 136 13.35 -0.86 11.75
CA PHE A 136 13.85 -1.08 10.38
C PHE A 136 14.73 -2.33 10.23
N PHE A 137 14.09 -3.50 10.27
CA PHE A 137 14.76 -4.78 10.04
C PHE A 137 14.92 -5.14 8.56
N GLY A 138 14.13 -4.53 7.68
CA GLY A 138 14.14 -4.84 6.24
C GLY A 138 15.29 -4.18 5.49
N ASP A 139 15.95 -4.96 4.61
CA ASP A 139 16.88 -4.44 3.59
C ASP A 139 16.09 -4.07 2.32
N PRO A 140 16.07 -2.80 1.90
CA PRO A 140 15.26 -2.36 0.75
C PRO A 140 15.67 -3.05 -0.55
N LYS A 141 16.95 -3.39 -0.74
CA LYS A 141 17.39 -4.13 -1.94
C LYS A 141 16.80 -5.52 -1.96
N VAL A 142 16.80 -6.21 -0.82
CA VAL A 142 16.17 -7.52 -0.70
C VAL A 142 14.66 -7.41 -0.90
N GLY A 143 14.02 -6.38 -0.33
CA GLY A 143 12.60 -6.08 -0.57
C GLY A 143 12.29 -5.96 -2.07
N CYS A 144 13.01 -5.10 -2.80
CA CYS A 144 12.87 -4.94 -4.24
C CYS A 144 13.09 -6.25 -5.01
N MET A 145 14.10 -7.04 -4.64
CA MET A 145 14.32 -8.35 -5.27
C MET A 145 13.14 -9.31 -5.05
N ARG A 146 12.48 -9.28 -3.89
CA ARG A 146 11.27 -10.07 -3.64
C ARG A 146 10.08 -9.59 -4.46
N ILE A 147 9.90 -8.28 -4.58
CA ILE A 147 8.86 -7.69 -5.44
C ILE A 147 9.08 -8.10 -6.90
N ILE A 148 10.32 -8.02 -7.41
CA ILE A 148 10.65 -8.47 -8.77
C ILE A 148 10.39 -9.97 -8.93
N ALA A 149 10.76 -10.80 -7.96
CA ALA A 149 10.50 -12.24 -8.00
C ALA A 149 9.00 -12.56 -8.05
N LEU A 150 8.19 -11.85 -7.24
CA LEU A 150 6.73 -11.96 -7.20
C LEU A 150 6.10 -11.55 -8.53
N LEU A 151 6.50 -10.39 -9.05
CA LEU A 151 6.05 -9.90 -10.33
C LEU A 151 6.39 -10.92 -11.42
N THR A 152 7.66 -11.28 -11.57
CA THR A 152 8.13 -12.17 -12.64
C THR A 152 7.76 -13.65 -12.44
N ASN A 153 7.19 -14.02 -11.31
CA ASN A 153 6.93 -15.41 -10.91
C ASN A 153 8.20 -16.27 -11.05
N THR A 154 9.29 -15.83 -10.43
CA THR A 154 10.60 -16.50 -10.48
C THR A 154 11.18 -16.75 -9.08
N GLY A 155 12.24 -17.56 -9.02
CA GLY A 155 13.01 -17.81 -7.80
C GLY A 155 12.14 -18.26 -6.63
N LEU A 156 12.35 -17.63 -5.47
CA LEU A 156 11.65 -17.96 -4.23
C LEU A 156 10.12 -17.78 -4.34
N ALA A 157 9.65 -16.79 -5.10
CA ALA A 157 8.22 -16.57 -5.28
C ALA A 157 7.56 -17.76 -5.99
N LYS A 158 8.16 -18.22 -7.12
CA LYS A 158 7.69 -19.40 -7.84
C LYS A 158 7.75 -20.67 -6.99
N GLN A 159 8.82 -20.82 -6.20
CA GLN A 159 9.00 -21.99 -5.33
C GLN A 159 7.93 -22.07 -4.23
N ILE A 160 7.63 -20.96 -3.56
CA ILE A 160 6.64 -20.93 -2.48
C ILE A 160 5.21 -20.97 -3.03
N GLY A 161 4.93 -20.17 -4.07
CA GLY A 161 3.59 -20.07 -4.66
C GLY A 161 3.24 -21.21 -5.60
N ASN A 162 4.18 -22.12 -5.92
CA ASN A 162 3.99 -23.17 -6.94
C ASN A 162 3.45 -22.63 -8.28
N GLY A 163 3.94 -21.44 -8.68
CA GLY A 163 3.48 -20.73 -9.87
C GLY A 163 2.27 -19.81 -9.65
N GLU A 164 1.60 -19.86 -8.50
CA GLU A 164 0.58 -18.90 -8.12
C GLU A 164 1.19 -17.62 -7.55
N VAL A 165 0.48 -16.51 -7.74
CA VAL A 165 0.87 -15.18 -7.27
C VAL A 165 -0.14 -14.72 -6.22
N PRO A 166 0.31 -14.29 -5.02
CA PRO A 166 -0.60 -13.90 -3.95
C PRO A 166 -1.31 -12.57 -4.27
N THR A 167 -2.52 -12.40 -3.77
CA THR A 167 -3.24 -11.11 -3.78
C THR A 167 -2.66 -10.11 -2.80
N ARG A 168 -2.09 -10.61 -1.70
CA ARG A 168 -1.54 -9.82 -0.60
C ARG A 168 -0.32 -10.52 -0.05
N VAL A 169 0.77 -9.80 0.16
CA VAL A 169 2.00 -10.38 0.71
C VAL A 169 2.70 -9.41 1.65
N ALA A 170 2.92 -9.86 2.89
CA ALA A 170 3.74 -9.15 3.87
C ALA A 170 5.23 -9.34 3.54
N LEU A 171 6.00 -8.24 3.54
CA LEU A 171 7.45 -8.27 3.40
C LEU A 171 8.12 -7.87 4.72
N GLY A 172 8.78 -8.85 5.36
CA GLY A 172 9.46 -8.69 6.65
C GLY A 172 8.68 -9.31 7.80
N SER A 173 9.41 -9.85 8.78
CA SER A 173 8.83 -10.61 9.91
C SER A 173 7.81 -9.80 10.70
N ARG A 174 8.07 -8.52 10.95
CA ARG A 174 7.15 -7.68 11.73
C ARG A 174 5.83 -7.42 11.01
N SER A 175 5.87 -7.22 9.69
CA SER A 175 4.66 -7.08 8.87
C SER A 175 3.85 -8.37 8.93
N TYR A 176 4.52 -9.52 8.75
CA TYR A 176 3.89 -10.84 8.87
C TYR A 176 3.24 -11.07 10.24
N GLU A 177 3.96 -10.84 11.33
CA GLU A 177 3.46 -11.00 12.71
C GLU A 177 2.22 -10.14 12.97
N ASN A 178 2.25 -8.87 12.53
CA ASN A 178 1.12 -7.95 12.68
C ASN A 178 -0.09 -8.42 11.88
N THR A 179 0.12 -8.91 10.65
CA THR A 179 -0.96 -9.45 9.80
C THR A 179 -1.61 -10.67 10.44
N ILE A 180 -0.82 -11.62 10.95
CA ILE A 180 -1.35 -12.81 11.64
C ILE A 180 -2.14 -12.40 12.88
N LYS A 181 -1.54 -11.58 13.75
CA LYS A 181 -2.20 -11.11 14.98
C LYS A 181 -3.53 -10.41 14.67
N LYS A 182 -3.56 -9.53 13.66
CA LYS A 182 -4.80 -8.82 13.31
C LYS A 182 -5.86 -9.79 12.76
N GLY A 183 -5.45 -10.78 11.98
CA GLY A 183 -6.35 -11.83 11.49
C GLY A 183 -7.00 -12.60 12.63
N GLU A 184 -6.21 -13.03 13.61
CA GLU A 184 -6.69 -13.73 14.81
C GLU A 184 -7.69 -12.87 15.60
N GLU A 185 -7.35 -11.59 15.87
CA GLU A 185 -8.25 -10.65 16.54
C GLU A 185 -9.60 -10.49 15.83
N LEU A 186 -9.59 -10.44 14.49
CA LEU A 186 -10.82 -10.32 13.70
C LEU A 186 -11.67 -11.59 13.77
N ILE A 187 -11.04 -12.77 13.68
CA ILE A 187 -11.71 -14.07 13.80
C ILE A 187 -12.34 -14.22 15.18
N ASP A 188 -11.58 -13.90 16.24
CA ASP A 188 -12.05 -13.99 17.62
C ASP A 188 -13.25 -13.07 17.85
N ASN A 189 -13.17 -11.81 17.39
CA ASN A 189 -14.25 -10.86 17.53
C ASN A 189 -15.50 -11.30 16.74
N ALA A 190 -15.34 -11.74 15.49
CA ALA A 190 -16.45 -12.22 14.67
C ALA A 190 -17.13 -13.45 15.29
N THR A 191 -16.33 -14.38 15.83
CA THR A 191 -16.82 -15.58 16.51
C THR A 191 -17.61 -15.23 17.77
N LYS A 192 -17.09 -14.30 18.59
CA LYS A 192 -17.76 -13.83 19.81
C LYS A 192 -19.14 -13.22 19.53
N TRP A 193 -19.27 -12.46 18.45
CA TRP A 193 -20.51 -11.75 18.10
C TRP A 193 -21.41 -12.51 17.12
N LYS A 194 -21.14 -13.79 16.86
CA LYS A 194 -21.86 -14.59 15.86
C LYS A 194 -23.38 -14.56 16.02
N GLU A 195 -23.90 -14.89 17.21
CA GLU A 195 -25.35 -14.94 17.44
C GLU A 195 -26.02 -13.55 17.31
N PHE A 196 -25.31 -12.49 17.68
CA PHE A 196 -25.78 -11.11 17.47
C PHE A 196 -25.88 -10.81 15.97
N SER A 197 -24.85 -11.13 15.19
CA SER A 197 -24.86 -10.96 13.74
C SER A 197 -25.97 -11.78 13.08
N PHE A 198 -26.15 -13.04 13.49
CA PHE A 198 -27.19 -13.92 12.92
C PHE A 198 -28.60 -13.51 13.32
N SER A 199 -28.77 -12.76 14.42
CA SER A 199 -30.08 -12.28 14.86
C SER A 199 -30.74 -11.28 13.90
N THR A 200 -29.99 -10.72 12.94
CA THR A 200 -30.51 -9.84 11.89
C THR A 200 -31.01 -10.59 10.65
N ASP A 201 -30.82 -11.90 10.58
CA ASP A 201 -31.32 -12.70 9.48
C ASP A 201 -32.85 -12.79 9.51
N TYR A 202 -33.46 -12.94 8.33
CA TYR A 202 -34.87 -13.28 8.27
C TYR A 202 -35.11 -14.61 8.96
N LYS A 203 -36.03 -14.63 9.94
CA LYS A 203 -36.54 -15.87 10.51
C LYS A 203 -37.48 -16.48 9.49
N ASN A 204 -37.02 -17.51 8.79
CA ASN A 204 -37.88 -18.39 8.01
C ASN A 204 -38.86 -19.14 8.92
#